data_AF-A0A227GPY9-F1
#
_entry.id   AF-A0A227GPY9-F1
#
_cell.length_a   1.000
_cell.length_b   1.000
_cell.length_c   1.000
_cell.angle_alpha   90.00
_cell.angle_beta   90.00
_cell.angle_gamma   90.00
#
_symmetry.space_group_name_H-M   'P 1'
#
loop_
_entity.id
_entity.type
_entity.pdbx_description
1 polymer ?
#
loop_
_entity_poly.entity_id
_entity_poly.type
_entity_poly.pdbx_seq_one_letter_code
_entity_poly.pdbx_strand_id
1 'polypeptide(L)' 'MVIDLDPQGNATMASGVDKYMVDATAYDLLVEETPFDQVVCTQTTGKYDLIAANGDVTAAEIKLMEV' A
#
# COMPACT_ATOMS: atom_id res chain seq x y z
N MET A 1 6.91 -3.76 10.34
CA MET A 1 5.81 -3.39 9.43
C MET A 1 6.24 -2.15 8.67
N VAL A 2 5.95 -2.11 7.37
CA VAL A 2 6.17 -0.98 6.45
C VAL A 2 4.84 -0.59 5.84
N ILE A 3 4.60 0.71 5.68
CA ILE A 3 3.46 1.23 4.93
C ILE A 3 4.06 2.12 3.84
N ASP A 4 3.93 1.70 2.59
CA ASP A 4 4.36 2.50 1.44
C ASP A 4 3.23 3.49 1.12
N LEU A 5 3.57 4.77 1.09
CA LEU A 5 2.64 5.86 0.77
C LEU A 5 3.08 6.64 -0.47
N ASP A 6 4.17 6.22 -1.12
CA ASP A 6 4.62 6.83 -2.36
C ASP A 6 3.91 6.13 -3.53
N PRO A 7 3.15 6.82 -4.40
CA PRO A 7 2.51 6.22 -5.57
C PRO A 7 3.48 5.52 -6.53
N GLN A 8 4.77 5.84 -6.46
CA GLN A 8 5.81 5.13 -7.20
C GLN A 8 6.05 3.70 -6.69
N GLY A 9 5.68 3.36 -5.46
CA GLY A 9 5.73 2.00 -4.92
C GLY A 9 7.15 1.46 -4.76
N ASN A 10 8.13 2.32 -4.49
CA ASN A 10 9.55 1.91 -4.44
C ASN A 10 9.81 0.94 -3.28
N ALA A 11 9.23 1.18 -2.10
CA ALA A 11 9.38 0.27 -0.96
C ALA A 11 8.61 -1.04 -1.23
N THR A 12 7.47 -0.98 -1.90
CA THR A 12 6.68 -2.15 -2.33
C THR A 12 7.50 -3.08 -3.22
N MET A 13 8.06 -2.55 -4.31
CA MET A 13 8.90 -3.33 -5.23
C MET A 13 10.18 -3.84 -4.55
N ALA A 14 10.82 -3.03 -3.70
CA ALA A 14 12.00 -3.43 -2.93
C ALA A 14 11.70 -4.55 -1.91
N SER A 15 10.44 -4.66 -1.46
CA SER A 15 9.95 -5.72 -0.58
C SER A 15 9.62 -7.03 -1.31
N GLY A 16 9.83 -7.07 -2.63
CA GLY A 16 9.54 -8.23 -3.48
C GLY A 16 8.06 -8.41 -3.82
N VAL A 17 7.24 -7.37 -3.60
CA VAL A 17 5.83 -7.34 -3.99
C VAL A 17 5.70 -6.54 -5.29
N ASP A 18 5.09 -7.13 -6.31
CA ASP A 18 4.85 -6.45 -7.58
C ASP A 18 3.63 -5.52 -7.45
N LYS A 19 3.86 -4.21 -7.46
CA LYS A 19 2.82 -3.17 -7.30
C LYS A 19 1.74 -3.19 -8.38
N TYR A 20 1.95 -3.86 -9.52
CA TYR A 20 0.94 -4.00 -10.57
C TYR A 20 0.04 -5.23 -10.36
N MET A 21 0.38 -6.09 -9.40
CA MET A 21 -0.30 -7.35 -9.10
C MET A 21 -0.84 -7.39 -7.66
N VAL A 22 -0.79 -6.28 -6.92
CA VAL A 22 -1.33 -6.20 -5.56
C VAL A 22 -2.85 -6.04 -5.60
N ASP A 23 -3.54 -6.78 -4.74
CA ASP A 23 -5.00 -6.76 -4.66
C ASP A 23 -5.53 -5.51 -3.91
N ALA A 24 -4.75 -4.99 -2.97
CA ALA A 24 -5.09 -3.80 -2.19
C ALA A 24 -3.84 -3.03 -1.75
N THR A 25 -4.02 -1.75 -1.47
CA THR A 25 -2.95 -0.79 -1.20
C THR A 25 -3.27 0.11 -0.01
N ALA A 26 -2.37 1.06 0.28
CA ALA A 26 -2.61 2.12 1.25
C ALA A 26 -3.85 2.98 0.91
N TYR A 27 -4.26 3.06 -0.37
CA TYR A 27 -5.52 3.71 -0.74
C TYR A 27 -6.70 3.00 -0.07
N ASP A 28 -6.80 1.68 -0.20
CA ASP A 28 -7.92 0.90 0.34
C ASP A 28 -7.98 0.98 1.86
N LEU A 29 -6.82 0.97 2.53
CA LEU A 29 -6.73 1.10 3.97
C LEU A 29 -7.17 2.48 4.48
N LEU A 30 -6.71 3.55 3.84
CA LEU A 30 -6.86 4.92 4.36
C LEU A 30 -8.10 5.64 3.85
N VAL A 31 -8.58 5.28 2.67
CA VAL A 31 -9.69 5.96 1.99
C VAL A 31 -10.95 5.12 1.98
N GLU A 32 -10.83 3.84 1.60
CA GLU A 32 -11.97 2.93 1.56
C GLU A 32 -12.21 2.27 2.94
N GLU A 33 -11.40 2.62 3.95
CA GLU A 33 -11.45 2.08 5.31
C GLU A 33 -11.44 0.54 5.35
N THR A 34 -10.77 -0.07 4.37
CA THR A 34 -10.66 -1.52 4.24
C THR A 34 -9.90 -2.08 5.45
N PRO A 35 -10.41 -3.14 6.11
CA PRO A 35 -9.76 -3.74 7.26
C PRO A 35 -8.30 -4.15 7.00
N PHE A 36 -7.44 -3.95 7.99
CA PHE A 36 -6.00 -4.24 7.90
C PHE A 36 -5.68 -5.66 7.41
N ASP A 37 -6.43 -6.65 7.86
CA ASP A 37 -6.24 -8.07 7.51
C ASP A 37 -6.50 -8.37 6.03
N GLN A 38 -7.20 -7.48 5.32
CA GLN A 38 -7.47 -7.60 3.89
C GLN A 38 -6.46 -6.85 3.01
N VAL A 39 -5.70 -5.92 3.57
CA VAL A 39 -4.74 -5.08 2.83
C VAL A 39 -3.28 -5.48 3.07
N VAL A 40 -3.01 -6.26 4.12
CA VAL A 40 -1.64 -6.60 4.53
C VAL A 40 -0.99 -7.66 3.65
N CYS A 41 0.17 -7.31 3.09
CA CYS A 41 1.09 -8.22 2.44
C CYS A 41 2.05 -8.80 3.48
N THR A 42 1.84 -10.06 3.90
CA THR A 42 2.68 -10.74 4.91
C THR A 42 3.86 -11.50 4.28
N GLN A 43 3.80 -11.79 2.99
CA GLN A 43 4.83 -12.53 2.24
C GLN A 43 5.80 -11.57 1.55
N THR A 44 6.61 -10.86 2.32
CA THR A 44 7.66 -10.00 1.80
C THR A 44 9.04 -10.66 1.89
N THR A 45 9.96 -10.27 1.01
CA THR A 45 11.36 -10.72 1.06
C THR A 45 12.06 -10.30 2.37
N GLY A 46 11.63 -9.18 2.95
CA GLY A 46 12.13 -8.64 4.22
C GLY A 46 11.56 -9.29 5.48
N LYS A 47 10.64 -10.25 5.36
CA LYS A 47 9.96 -10.94 6.49
C LYS A 47 9.26 -9.97 7.47
N TYR A 48 8.65 -8.93 6.92
CA TYR A 48 7.80 -8.00 7.66
C TYR A 48 6.47 -7.80 6.93
N ASP A 49 5.46 -7.35 7.67
CA ASP A 49 4.18 -6.93 7.10
C ASP A 49 4.34 -5.64 6.28
N LEU A 50 3.74 -5.61 5.10
CA LEU A 50 3.74 -4.47 4.20
C LEU A 50 2.31 -4.06 3.86
N ILE A 51 2.03 -2.76 3.88
CA ILE A 51 0.92 -2.18 3.12
C ILE A 51 1.52 -1.61 1.84
N ALA A 52 1.11 -2.15 0.70
CA ALA A 52 1.67 -1.82 -0.59
C ALA A 52 1.17 -0.45 -1.11
N ALA A 53 1.90 0.10 -2.07
CA ALA A 53 1.51 1.29 -2.83
C ALA A 53 1.60 1.05 -4.32
N ASN A 54 0.69 1.67 -5.05
CA ASN A 54 0.68 1.78 -6.51
C ASN A 54 0.16 3.20 -6.89
N GLY A 55 -0.15 3.41 -8.17
CA GLY A 55 -0.65 4.70 -8.66
C GLY A 55 -1.92 5.22 -7.95
N ASP A 56 -2.74 4.33 -7.39
CA ASP A 56 -4.01 4.68 -6.73
C ASP A 56 -3.79 5.48 -5.44
N VAL A 57 -2.61 5.33 -4.81
CA VAL A 57 -2.21 6.12 -3.63
C VAL A 57 -2.18 7.63 -3.93
N THR A 58 -2.02 8.04 -5.19
CA THR A 58 -2.15 9.46 -5.60
C THR A 58 -3.54 10.01 -5.23
N ALA A 59 -4.60 9.21 -5.41
CA ALA A 59 -5.95 9.62 -5.04
C ALA A 59 -6.12 9.68 -3.51
N ALA A 60 -5.42 8.82 -2.77
CA ALA A 60 -5.39 8.88 -1.31
C ALA A 60 -4.74 10.16 -0.81
N GLU A 61 -3.59 10.56 -1.38
CA GLU A 61 -2.92 11.82 -1.03
C GLU A 61 -3.86 13.02 -1.20
N ILE A 62 -4.57 13.11 -2.33
CA ILE A 62 -5.52 14.20 -2.61
C ILE A 62 -6.65 14.20 -1.58
N LYS A 63 -7.31 13.06 -1.36
CA LYS A 63 -8.42 12.96 -0.41
C LYS A 63 -8.01 13.30 1.02
N LEU A 64 -6.82 12.87 1.46
CA LEU A 64 -6.32 13.13 2.81
C LEU A 64 -5.94 14.59 3.04
N MET A 65 -5.63 15.37 2.00
CA MET A 65 -5.42 16.81 2.10
C MET A 65 -6.72 17.62 2.27
N GLU A 66 -7.86 17.05 1.91
CA GLU A 66 -9.19 17.68 2.04
C GLU A 66 -9.85 17.44 3.40
N VAL A 67 -9.20 16.65 4.28
CA VAL A 67 -9.67 16.32 5.64
C VAL A 67 -9.21 17.34 6.67
#